data_AF-A0A7X5ISF7-F1
#
_entry.id   AF-A0A7X5ISF7-F1
#
_cell.length_a   1.000
_cell.length_b   1.000
_cell.length_c   1.000
_cell.angle_alpha   90.00
_cell.angle_beta   90.00
_cell.angle_gamma   90.00
#
_symmetry.space_group_name_H-M   'P 1'
#
loop_
_entity.id
_entity.type
_entity.pdbx_description
1 polymer ?
#
loop_
_entity_poly.entity_id
_entity_poly.type
_entity_poly.pdbx_seq_one_letter_code
_entity_poly.pdbx_strand_id
1 'polypeptide(L)'
;MRNDIIIRPETHKDYKQIISLILRSFSEGTDYSDGTDIIALVEEIRDSKYYIPELSFVAEIDGRIVGYFMFSRFPLSSTPNGTHIDDEQESNIVMLAPVAVHADWLHQGIGSAMITQGIEKVRNAGYQGITVEGDYHFYNRVGFKTSSEFNIKPTSGIPMNEPRCMMCQETYAGALKNVQGYVVYDMYFNA
;
A
#
# COMPACT_ATOMS: atom_id res chain seq x y z
N MET A 1 12.62 -2.52 -17.58
CA MET A 1 11.73 -1.68 -16.75
C MET A 1 11.18 -0.56 -17.62
N ARG A 2 9.93 -0.15 -17.42
CA ARG A 2 9.39 1.06 -18.07
C ARG A 2 10.09 2.28 -17.47
N ASN A 3 10.84 2.99 -18.29
CA ASN A 3 11.62 4.17 -17.88
C ASN A 3 10.90 5.49 -18.22
N ASP A 4 9.73 5.38 -18.87
CA ASP A 4 8.84 6.48 -19.26
C ASP A 4 7.87 6.88 -18.14
N ILE A 5 7.84 6.14 -17.03
CA ILE A 5 7.02 6.43 -15.85
C ILE A 5 7.87 7.15 -14.82
N ILE A 6 7.39 8.32 -14.41
CA ILE A 6 7.99 9.12 -13.34
C ILE A 6 7.01 9.14 -12.16
N ILE A 7 7.47 8.79 -10.97
CA ILE A 7 6.69 8.99 -9.74
C ILE A 7 7.11 10.29 -9.03
N ARG A 8 6.15 11.02 -8.49
CA ARG A 8 6.39 12.18 -7.62
C ARG A 8 5.37 12.22 -6.48
N PRO A 9 5.72 12.82 -5.33
CA PRO A 9 4.72 13.06 -4.31
C PRO A 9 3.51 13.80 -4.87
N GLU A 10 2.33 13.43 -4.40
CA GLU A 10 1.11 14.13 -4.70
C GLU A 10 1.11 15.55 -4.11
N THR A 11 0.25 16.39 -4.65
CA THR A 11 -0.07 17.70 -4.08
C THR A 11 -1.58 17.89 -4.08
N HIS A 12 -2.07 18.87 -3.33
CA HIS A 12 -3.49 19.26 -3.32
C HIS A 12 -4.06 19.55 -4.72
N LYS A 13 -3.22 19.93 -5.70
CA LYS A 13 -3.65 20.16 -7.09
C LYS A 13 -4.02 18.86 -7.82
N ASP A 14 -3.51 17.73 -7.36
CA ASP A 14 -3.71 16.41 -7.97
C ASP A 14 -4.99 15.72 -7.46
N TYR A 15 -5.53 16.13 -6.31
CA TYR A 15 -6.60 15.39 -5.60
C TYR A 15 -7.83 15.10 -6.47
N LYS A 16 -8.31 16.09 -7.24
CA LYS A 16 -9.45 15.89 -8.14
C LYS A 16 -9.17 14.82 -9.21
N GLN A 17 -7.95 14.80 -9.75
CA GLN A 17 -7.54 13.80 -10.74
C GLN A 17 -7.36 12.43 -10.09
N ILE A 18 -6.81 12.38 -8.87
CA ILE A 18 -6.64 11.14 -8.09
C ILE A 18 -8.00 10.50 -7.80
N ILE A 19 -8.99 11.28 -7.34
CA ILE A 19 -10.35 10.79 -7.10
C ILE A 19 -10.94 10.18 -8.38
N SER A 20 -10.88 10.90 -9.50
CA SER A 20 -11.40 10.40 -10.78
C SER A 20 -10.66 9.15 -11.26
N LEU A 21 -9.34 9.08 -11.03
CA LEU A 21 -8.51 7.94 -11.39
C LEU A 21 -8.87 6.72 -10.57
N ILE A 22 -9.03 6.86 -9.24
CA ILE A 22 -9.40 5.76 -8.34
C ILE A 22 -10.75 5.20 -8.74
N LEU A 23 -11.78 6.04 -8.89
CA LEU A 23 -13.12 5.58 -9.28
C LEU A 23 -13.06 4.73 -10.56
N ARG A 24 -12.46 5.26 -11.63
CA ARG A 24 -12.35 4.52 -12.90
C ARG A 24 -11.51 3.25 -12.77
N SER A 25 -10.37 3.33 -12.06
CA SER A 25 -9.47 2.18 -11.86
C SER A 25 -10.21 1.01 -11.21
N PHE A 26 -11.00 1.26 -10.16
CA PHE A 26 -11.69 0.21 -9.43
C PHE A 26 -12.98 -0.22 -10.15
N SER A 27 -13.80 0.72 -10.62
CA SER A 27 -15.07 0.40 -11.30
C SER A 27 -14.90 -0.33 -12.63
N GLU A 28 -13.81 -0.05 -13.37
CA GLU A 28 -13.55 -0.68 -14.68
C GLU A 28 -12.51 -1.82 -14.58
N GLY A 29 -11.71 -1.86 -13.52
CA GLY A 29 -10.59 -2.79 -13.36
C GLY A 29 -10.79 -3.89 -12.31
N THR A 30 -11.85 -3.82 -11.51
CA THR A 30 -12.13 -4.81 -10.45
C THR A 30 -13.62 -5.19 -10.43
N ASP A 31 -13.95 -6.30 -9.78
CA ASP A 31 -15.31 -6.81 -9.60
C ASP A 31 -15.84 -6.67 -8.16
N TYR A 32 -15.03 -6.12 -7.25
CA TYR A 32 -15.33 -6.06 -5.81
C TYR A 32 -15.56 -4.64 -5.27
N SER A 33 -15.15 -3.59 -5.97
CA SER A 33 -15.29 -2.21 -5.52
C SER A 33 -15.53 -1.25 -6.69
N ASP A 34 -16.28 -0.18 -6.46
CA ASP A 34 -16.46 0.95 -7.37
C ASP A 34 -15.48 2.11 -7.08
N GLY A 35 -14.61 1.94 -6.08
CA GLY A 35 -13.59 2.90 -5.67
C GLY A 35 -14.04 3.93 -4.63
N THR A 36 -15.31 3.94 -4.22
CA THR A 36 -15.82 4.93 -3.24
C THR A 36 -15.26 4.71 -1.83
N ASP A 37 -15.21 3.45 -1.38
CA ASP A 37 -14.53 2.99 -0.18
C ASP A 37 -13.04 3.33 -0.21
N ILE A 38 -12.40 3.14 -1.36
CA ILE A 38 -10.98 3.45 -1.55
C ILE A 38 -10.68 4.94 -1.41
N ILE A 39 -11.55 5.81 -1.93
CA ILE A 39 -11.42 7.26 -1.73
C ILE A 39 -11.58 7.61 -0.25
N ALA A 40 -12.57 7.02 0.43
CA ALA A 40 -12.78 7.26 1.85
C ALA A 40 -11.55 6.86 2.67
N LEU A 41 -10.96 5.70 2.38
CA LEU A 41 -9.70 5.26 3.00
C LEU A 41 -8.54 6.23 2.72
N VAL A 42 -8.42 6.73 1.49
CA VAL A 42 -7.35 7.68 1.13
C VAL A 42 -7.47 8.99 1.93
N GLU A 43 -8.67 9.55 2.05
CA GLU A 43 -8.91 10.75 2.85
C GLU A 43 -8.69 10.47 4.34
N GLU A 44 -9.15 9.33 4.84
CA GLU A 44 -8.93 8.90 6.22
C GLU A 44 -7.44 8.76 6.57
N ILE A 45 -6.64 8.17 5.67
CA ILE A 45 -5.20 8.10 5.83
C ILE A 45 -4.61 9.50 5.87
N ARG A 46 -4.94 10.39 4.92
CA ARG A 46 -4.42 11.77 4.83
C ARG A 46 -4.68 12.60 6.09
N ASP A 47 -5.84 12.41 6.71
CA ASP A 47 -6.24 13.12 7.93
C ASP A 47 -5.67 12.49 9.21
N SER A 48 -5.04 11.32 9.13
CA SER A 48 -4.51 10.60 10.28
C SER A 48 -3.05 10.94 10.62
N LYS A 49 -2.62 10.59 11.84
CA LYS A 49 -1.20 10.62 12.26
C LYS A 49 -0.30 9.65 11.47
N TYR A 50 -0.90 8.75 10.69
CA TYR A 50 -0.22 7.71 9.93
C TYR A 50 0.08 8.12 8.49
N TYR A 51 -0.39 9.28 8.02
CA TYR A 51 -0.03 9.80 6.71
C TYR A 51 1.48 10.08 6.59
N ILE A 52 2.05 9.73 5.44
CA ILE A 52 3.44 10.02 5.08
C ILE A 52 3.41 10.80 3.75
N PRO A 53 3.38 12.15 3.77
CA PRO A 53 3.23 12.97 2.57
C PRO A 53 4.25 12.67 1.47
N GLU A 54 5.50 12.40 1.85
CA GLU A 54 6.59 12.07 0.93
C GLU A 54 6.49 10.67 0.30
N LEU A 55 5.60 9.82 0.80
CA LEU A 55 5.32 8.47 0.29
C LEU A 55 3.90 8.31 -0.30
N SER A 56 3.20 9.40 -0.59
CA SER A 56 1.96 9.40 -1.36
C SER A 56 2.24 9.90 -2.77
N PHE A 57 2.07 9.04 -3.78
CA PHE A 57 2.63 9.26 -5.12
C PHE A 57 1.56 9.29 -6.21
N VAL A 58 1.76 10.20 -7.16
CA VAL A 58 1.20 10.07 -8.50
C VAL A 58 2.28 9.55 -9.46
N ALA A 59 1.86 8.74 -10.43
CA ALA A 59 2.69 8.27 -11.53
C ALA A 59 2.31 8.99 -12.82
N GLU A 60 3.30 9.50 -13.54
CA GLU A 60 3.10 10.30 -14.75
C GLU A 60 3.78 9.67 -15.98
N ILE A 61 3.10 9.79 -17.13
CA ILE A 61 3.65 9.55 -18.47
C ILE A 61 3.35 10.80 -19.29
N ASP A 62 4.38 11.42 -19.88
CA ASP A 62 4.28 12.67 -20.67
C ASP A 62 3.49 13.78 -19.94
N GLY A 63 3.70 13.90 -18.63
CA GLY A 63 3.03 14.89 -17.76
C GLY A 63 1.56 14.61 -17.46
N ARG A 64 1.04 13.43 -17.82
CA ARG A 64 -0.32 13.00 -17.49
C ARG A 64 -0.28 12.01 -16.33
N ILE A 65 -1.12 12.20 -15.32
CA ILE A 65 -1.28 11.25 -14.22
C ILE A 65 -1.95 9.98 -14.75
N VAL A 66 -1.25 8.86 -14.64
CA VAL A 66 -1.70 7.52 -15.07
C VAL A 66 -1.82 6.53 -13.93
N GLY A 67 -1.37 6.89 -12.72
CA GLY A 67 -1.53 6.06 -11.54
C GLY A 67 -1.44 6.86 -10.24
N TYR A 68 -1.98 6.28 -9.17
CA TYR A 68 -1.88 6.76 -7.81
C TYR A 68 -1.61 5.59 -6.87
N PHE A 69 -0.75 5.80 -5.89
CA PHE A 69 -0.49 4.84 -4.83
C PHE A 69 0.15 5.54 -3.64
N MET A 70 -0.07 5.02 -2.44
CA MET A 70 0.53 5.61 -1.25
C MET A 70 1.02 4.56 -0.28
N PHE A 71 1.98 4.96 0.55
CA PHE A 71 2.39 4.22 1.73
C PHE A 71 2.03 5.03 2.98
N SER A 72 1.42 4.38 3.96
CA SER A 72 1.09 4.96 5.27
C SER A 72 1.76 4.18 6.39
N ARG A 73 2.00 4.83 7.53
CA ARG A 73 2.49 4.14 8.72
C ARG A 73 1.48 3.06 9.11
N PHE A 74 2.00 1.93 9.56
CA PHE A 74 1.16 0.79 9.89
C PHE A 74 1.67 0.14 11.18
N PRO A 75 1.19 0.57 12.36
CA PRO A 75 1.54 -0.08 13.62
C PRO A 75 1.08 -1.55 13.60
N LEU A 76 1.92 -2.42 14.15
CA LEU A 76 1.54 -3.80 14.41
C LEU A 76 1.07 -3.91 15.86
N SER A 77 0.05 -4.71 16.07
CA SER A 77 -0.38 -5.09 17.40
C SER A 77 0.47 -6.24 17.94
N SER A 78 0.75 -6.20 19.23
CA SER A 78 1.41 -7.31 19.95
C SER A 78 0.46 -8.49 20.17
N THR A 79 -0.85 -8.26 20.06
CA THR A 79 -1.90 -9.28 20.26
C THR A 79 -2.87 -9.33 19.08
N PRO A 80 -3.58 -10.45 18.85
CA PRO A 80 -4.64 -10.50 17.84
C PRO A 80 -5.83 -9.54 18.10
N ASN A 81 -5.92 -8.94 19.30
CA ASN A 81 -7.10 -8.23 19.79
C ASN A 81 -6.96 -6.69 19.76
N GLY A 82 -5.95 -6.13 19.09
CA GLY A 82 -5.92 -4.68 18.82
C GLY A 82 -5.16 -3.80 19.81
N THR A 83 -4.11 -4.31 20.46
CA THR A 83 -3.21 -3.47 21.25
C THR A 83 -1.96 -3.13 20.45
N HIS A 84 -2.06 -2.05 19.67
CA HIS A 84 -0.95 -1.48 18.90
C HIS A 84 0.25 -1.18 19.80
N ILE A 85 1.44 -1.45 19.28
CA ILE A 85 2.69 -1.02 19.91
C ILE A 85 2.85 0.48 19.62
N ASP A 86 2.37 1.31 20.54
CA ASP A 86 2.44 2.79 20.47
C ASP A 86 3.78 3.32 21.06
N ASP A 87 4.89 2.62 20.81
CA ASP A 87 6.21 3.23 21.04
C ASP A 87 6.56 4.11 19.83
N GLU A 88 6.77 5.41 20.07
CA GLU A 88 7.04 6.46 19.06
C GLU A 88 8.23 6.16 18.13
N GLN A 89 8.95 5.04 18.33
CA GLN A 89 10.08 4.59 17.52
C GLN A 89 9.83 3.40 16.57
N GLU A 90 8.69 2.68 16.59
CA GLU A 90 8.71 1.27 16.12
C GLU A 90 7.69 0.78 15.07
N SER A 91 6.98 1.63 14.32
CA SER A 91 6.39 1.14 13.06
C SER A 91 7.42 1.21 11.93
N ASN A 92 8.26 0.17 11.88
CA ASN A 92 9.27 0.01 10.83
C ASN A 92 8.67 -0.53 9.51
N ILE A 93 7.35 -0.73 9.45
CA ILE A 93 6.64 -1.22 8.27
C ILE A 93 5.60 -0.20 7.83
N VAL A 94 5.44 -0.04 6.52
CA VAL A 94 4.37 0.78 5.94
C VAL A 94 3.34 -0.09 5.24
N MET A 95 2.10 0.38 5.16
CA MET A 95 1.04 -0.24 4.37
C MET A 95 0.98 0.40 2.99
N LEU A 96 1.01 -0.43 1.95
CA LEU A 96 0.74 0.00 0.57
C LEU A 96 -0.76 -0.12 0.29
N ALA A 97 -1.48 0.99 0.35
CA ALA A 97 -2.88 1.06 -0.04
C ALA A 97 -3.32 2.52 -0.31
N PRO A 98 -4.02 2.80 -1.42
CA PRO A 98 -4.33 1.90 -2.52
C PRO A 98 -3.18 1.80 -3.54
N VAL A 99 -3.37 0.96 -4.55
CA VAL A 99 -2.65 1.03 -5.84
C VAL A 99 -3.69 1.13 -6.94
N ALA A 100 -3.72 2.26 -7.64
CA ALA A 100 -4.68 2.53 -8.70
C ALA A 100 -3.94 2.91 -9.99
N VAL A 101 -4.31 2.27 -11.09
CA VAL A 101 -3.82 2.62 -12.44
C VAL A 101 -5.03 3.08 -13.23
N HIS A 102 -4.91 4.22 -13.90
CA HIS A 102 -5.99 4.76 -14.71
C HIS A 102 -6.51 3.71 -15.71
N ALA A 103 -7.83 3.57 -15.83
CA ALA A 103 -8.47 2.47 -16.57
C ALA A 103 -7.94 2.28 -18.00
N ASP A 104 -7.76 3.38 -18.73
CA ASP A 104 -7.22 3.38 -20.10
C ASP A 104 -5.77 2.84 -20.22
N TRP A 105 -5.10 2.60 -19.08
CA TRP A 105 -3.71 2.19 -18.99
C TRP A 105 -3.49 0.86 -18.23
N LEU A 106 -4.57 0.15 -17.89
CA LEU A 106 -4.51 -1.15 -17.22
C LEU A 106 -3.76 -2.20 -18.06
N HIS A 107 -3.16 -3.17 -17.38
CA HIS A 107 -2.43 -4.29 -17.98
C HIS A 107 -1.22 -3.93 -18.86
N GLN A 108 -0.70 -2.69 -18.77
CA GLN A 108 0.47 -2.22 -19.52
C GLN A 108 1.77 -2.16 -18.69
N GLY A 109 1.82 -2.90 -17.57
CA GLY A 109 2.98 -2.96 -16.68
C GLY A 109 3.22 -1.72 -15.79
N ILE A 110 2.28 -0.76 -15.77
CA ILE A 110 2.39 0.48 -15.00
C ILE A 110 2.39 0.21 -13.49
N GLY A 111 1.46 -0.60 -12.99
CA GLY A 111 1.39 -0.93 -11.56
C GLY A 111 2.68 -1.56 -11.04
N SER A 112 3.29 -2.47 -11.80
CA SER A 112 4.59 -3.06 -11.42
C SER A 112 5.70 -2.01 -11.39
N ALA A 113 5.75 -1.09 -12.35
CA ALA A 113 6.74 -0.01 -12.37
C ALA A 113 6.55 0.96 -11.20
N MET A 114 5.31 1.34 -10.88
CA MET A 114 4.97 2.17 -9.72
C MET A 114 5.47 1.54 -8.43
N ILE A 115 5.14 0.27 -8.20
CA ILE A 115 5.50 -0.44 -6.98
C ILE A 115 7.02 -0.60 -6.87
N THR A 116 7.71 -0.99 -7.95
CA THR A 116 9.18 -1.09 -7.93
C THR A 116 9.84 0.24 -7.57
N GLN A 117 9.41 1.35 -8.19
CA GLN A 117 9.94 2.68 -7.83
C GLN A 117 9.54 3.10 -6.40
N GLY A 118 8.33 2.75 -5.97
CA GLY A 118 7.81 3.01 -4.63
C GLY A 118 8.61 2.33 -3.54
N ILE A 119 8.92 1.04 -3.71
CA ILE A 119 9.76 0.26 -2.78
C ILE A 119 11.11 0.95 -2.56
N GLU A 120 11.70 1.49 -3.63
CA GLU A 120 12.94 2.25 -3.54
C GLU A 120 12.79 3.54 -2.72
N LYS A 121 11.65 4.23 -2.81
CA LYS A 121 11.35 5.40 -1.97
C LYS A 121 11.17 5.02 -0.50
N VAL A 122 10.43 3.96 -0.23
CA VAL A 122 10.24 3.42 1.13
C VAL A 122 11.58 3.03 1.77
N ARG A 123 12.44 2.34 1.00
CA ARG A 123 13.80 1.98 1.42
C ARG A 123 14.65 3.20 1.78
N ASN A 124 14.64 4.22 0.92
CA ASN A 124 15.39 5.46 1.14
C ASN A 124 14.85 6.28 2.32
N ALA A 125 13.56 6.15 2.65
CA ALA A 125 12.95 6.76 3.82
C ALA A 125 13.25 6.01 5.13
N GLY A 126 13.95 4.87 5.08
CA GLY A 126 14.42 4.14 6.26
C GLY A 126 13.46 3.09 6.82
N TYR A 127 12.32 2.86 6.19
CA TYR A 127 11.40 1.79 6.58
C TYR A 127 11.99 0.41 6.24
N GLN A 128 11.71 -0.58 7.09
CA GLN A 128 12.24 -1.94 7.00
C GLN A 128 11.38 -2.85 6.10
N GLY A 129 10.10 -2.55 5.94
CA GLY A 129 9.26 -3.33 5.04
C GLY A 129 7.99 -2.65 4.62
N ILE A 130 7.26 -3.34 3.75
CA ILE A 130 5.97 -2.94 3.21
C ILE A 130 5.02 -4.11 3.40
N THR A 131 3.82 -3.85 3.92
CA THR A 131 2.71 -4.80 3.90
C THR A 131 1.67 -4.38 2.86
N VAL A 132 1.01 -5.35 2.27
CA VAL A 132 -0.07 -5.15 1.31
C VAL A 132 -1.06 -6.31 1.38
N GLU A 133 -2.33 -6.00 1.16
CA GLU A 133 -3.37 -6.99 0.93
C GLU A 133 -3.86 -6.90 -0.53
N GLY A 134 -3.87 -8.01 -1.26
CA GLY A 134 -4.33 -8.04 -2.65
C GLY A 134 -3.93 -9.30 -3.43
N ASP A 135 -3.99 -9.24 -4.76
CA ASP A 135 -3.72 -10.39 -5.64
C ASP A 135 -2.26 -10.88 -5.55
N TYR A 136 -2.06 -12.02 -4.90
CA TYR A 136 -0.75 -12.64 -4.74
C TYR A 136 -0.08 -13.00 -6.08
N HIS A 137 -0.82 -13.27 -7.16
CA HIS A 137 -0.21 -13.49 -8.48
C HIS A 137 0.46 -12.23 -9.02
N PHE A 138 -0.08 -11.05 -8.68
CA PHE A 138 0.53 -9.78 -9.04
C PHE A 138 1.71 -9.43 -8.13
N TYR A 139 1.49 -9.39 -6.81
CA TYR A 139 2.50 -8.90 -5.86
C TYR A 139 3.73 -9.83 -5.74
N ASN A 140 3.58 -11.15 -5.91
CA ASN A 140 4.72 -12.07 -5.94
C ASN A 140 5.72 -11.74 -7.06
N ARG A 141 5.24 -11.22 -8.20
CA ARG A 141 6.12 -10.84 -9.34
C ARG A 141 6.99 -9.62 -9.04
N VAL A 142 6.61 -8.81 -8.05
CA VAL A 142 7.36 -7.62 -7.63
C VAL A 142 8.10 -7.82 -6.30
N GLY A 143 8.18 -9.06 -5.81
CA GLY A 143 9.07 -9.45 -4.71
C GLY A 143 8.40 -9.56 -3.34
N PHE A 144 7.09 -9.37 -3.27
CA PHE A 144 6.33 -9.65 -2.06
C PHE A 144 6.23 -11.16 -1.81
N LYS A 145 6.08 -11.53 -0.55
CA LYS A 145 5.85 -12.90 -0.08
C LYS A 145 4.75 -12.92 0.96
N THR A 146 4.23 -14.09 1.26
CA THR A 146 3.19 -14.25 2.29
C THR A 146 3.66 -13.66 3.62
N SER A 147 2.84 -12.81 4.24
CA SER A 147 3.18 -12.10 5.49
C SER A 147 3.58 -13.03 6.63
N SER A 148 2.97 -14.21 6.70
CA SER A 148 3.24 -15.23 7.73
C SER A 148 4.67 -15.78 7.68
N GLU A 149 5.38 -15.67 6.55
CA GLU A 149 6.81 -16.00 6.42
C GLU A 149 7.69 -15.07 7.27
N PHE A 150 7.17 -13.89 7.65
CA PHE A 150 7.84 -12.88 8.48
C PHE A 150 7.25 -12.77 9.89
N ASN A 151 6.39 -13.71 10.32
CA ASN A 151 5.65 -13.62 11.58
C ASN A 151 4.73 -12.39 11.71
N ILE A 152 4.31 -11.82 10.57
CA ILE A 152 3.27 -10.79 10.50
C ILE A 152 1.97 -11.48 10.11
N LYS A 153 0.92 -11.31 10.92
CA LYS A 153 -0.31 -12.12 10.82
C LYS A 153 -1.55 -11.22 10.80
N PRO A 154 -2.65 -11.61 10.13
CA PRO A 154 -3.90 -10.86 10.16
C PRO A 154 -4.58 -10.93 11.53
N THR A 155 -5.53 -10.03 11.81
CA THR A 155 -6.35 -10.05 13.03
C THR A 155 -7.85 -10.19 12.77
N SER A 156 -8.58 -10.38 13.89
CA SER A 156 -9.98 -10.77 14.12
C SER A 156 -10.16 -12.20 14.64
N GLY A 157 -9.11 -13.02 14.73
CA GLY A 157 -9.26 -14.44 15.08
C GLY A 157 -10.00 -15.25 14.00
N ILE A 158 -10.45 -14.59 12.91
CA ILE A 158 -11.01 -15.20 11.73
C ILE A 158 -9.83 -15.45 10.77
N PRO A 159 -9.53 -16.71 10.43
CA PRO A 159 -8.54 -17.00 9.41
C PRO A 159 -8.92 -16.29 8.11
N MET A 160 -7.97 -15.59 7.49
CA MET A 160 -8.17 -15.14 6.11
C MET A 160 -8.54 -16.36 5.25
N ASN A 161 -9.60 -16.22 4.45
CA ASN A 161 -9.98 -17.26 3.50
C ASN A 161 -8.83 -17.59 2.54
N GLU A 162 -8.02 -16.58 2.20
CA GLU A 162 -6.81 -16.72 1.38
C GLU A 162 -5.63 -16.01 2.04
N PRO A 163 -4.86 -16.70 2.92
CA PRO A 163 -3.71 -16.11 3.60
C PRO A 163 -2.61 -15.58 2.68
N ARG A 164 -2.54 -16.07 1.43
CA ARG A 164 -1.57 -15.59 0.42
C ARG A 164 -1.84 -14.15 -0.02
N CYS A 165 -3.06 -13.65 0.17
CA CYS A 165 -3.41 -12.29 -0.20
C CYS A 165 -2.81 -11.23 0.74
N MET A 166 -2.42 -11.60 1.96
CA MET A 166 -1.71 -10.68 2.86
C MET A 166 -0.21 -10.94 2.77
N MET A 167 0.51 -9.94 2.30
CA MET A 167 1.90 -10.06 1.92
C MET A 167 2.79 -9.01 2.56
N CYS A 168 4.09 -9.30 2.59
CA CYS A 168 5.14 -8.40 3.02
C CYS A 168 6.33 -8.45 2.07
N GLN A 169 7.05 -7.34 1.99
CA GLN A 169 8.35 -7.25 1.34
C GLN A 169 9.31 -6.50 2.24
N GLU A 170 10.51 -7.06 2.44
CA GLU A 170 11.60 -6.36 3.12
C GLU A 170 12.23 -5.32 2.17
N THR A 171 12.59 -4.15 2.68
CA THR A 171 13.31 -3.13 1.89
C THR A 171 14.80 -3.47 1.71
N TYR A 172 15.34 -4.32 2.58
CA TYR A 172 16.64 -4.96 2.45
C TYR A 172 16.60 -6.34 3.11
N ALA A 173 17.49 -7.25 2.72
CA ALA A 173 17.45 -8.63 3.21
C ALA A 173 17.58 -8.70 4.75
N GLY A 174 16.58 -9.32 5.39
CA GLY A 174 16.52 -9.48 6.84
C GLY A 174 16.05 -8.24 7.61
N ALA A 175 15.54 -7.20 6.94
CA ALA A 175 15.01 -6.00 7.58
C ALA A 175 13.86 -6.29 8.55
N LEU A 176 13.05 -7.33 8.28
CA LEU A 176 11.89 -7.69 9.11
C LEU A 176 12.22 -8.73 10.19
N LYS A 177 13.48 -9.12 10.40
CA LYS A 177 13.85 -10.15 11.39
C LYS A 177 13.38 -9.86 12.82
N ASN A 178 13.30 -8.58 13.17
CA ASN A 178 12.86 -8.10 14.49
C ASN A 178 11.48 -7.44 14.44
N VAL A 179 10.78 -7.52 13.30
CA VAL A 179 9.43 -6.97 13.12
C VAL A 179 8.46 -8.14 13.09
N GLN A 180 7.54 -8.18 14.04
CA GLN A 180 6.55 -9.23 14.16
C GLN A 180 5.28 -8.67 14.80
N GLY A 181 4.17 -9.37 14.60
CA GLY A 181 2.93 -9.04 15.26
C GLY A 181 1.73 -9.22 14.36
N TYR A 182 0.74 -8.41 14.65
CA TYR A 182 -0.62 -8.60 14.17
C TYR A 182 -1.10 -7.35 13.43
N VAL A 183 -1.55 -7.53 12.20
CA VAL A 183 -2.13 -6.49 11.36
C VAL A 183 -3.59 -6.31 11.76
N VAL A 184 -3.86 -5.20 12.44
CA VAL A 184 -5.19 -4.77 12.86
C VAL A 184 -5.50 -3.48 12.14
N TYR A 185 -6.61 -3.46 11.41
CA TYR A 185 -7.05 -2.30 10.65
C TYR A 185 -8.01 -1.40 11.44
N ASP A 186 -8.18 -1.61 12.74
CA ASP A 186 -9.11 -0.86 13.61
C ASP A 186 -8.77 0.64 13.75
N MET A 187 -7.61 1.07 13.25
CA MET A 187 -7.23 2.47 13.11
C MET A 187 -7.84 3.17 11.89
N TYR A 188 -8.43 2.41 10.95
CA TYR A 188 -9.10 2.92 9.76
C TYR A 188 -10.48 2.28 9.62
N PHE A 189 -11.53 3.09 9.50
CA PHE A 189 -12.91 2.64 9.32
C PHE A 189 -13.16 2.05 7.94
N ASN A 190 -12.45 2.54 6.92
CA ASN A 190 -12.65 2.15 5.51
C ASN A 190 -11.58 1.20 4.97
N ALA A 191 -10.76 0.59 5.85
CA ALA A 191 -9.71 -0.37 5.47
C ALA A 191 -10.22 -1.80 5.35
#